data_AF-A0A0Q4S463-F1
#
_entry.id   AF-A0A0Q4S463-F1
#
_cell.length_a   1.000
_cell.length_b   1.000
_cell.length_c   1.000
_cell.angle_alpha   90.00
_cell.angle_beta   90.00
_cell.angle_gamma   90.00
#
_symmetry.space_group_name_H-M   'P 1'
#
loop_
_entity.id
_entity.type
_entity.pdbx_description
1 polymer ?
#
loop_
_entity_poly.entity_id
_entity_poly.type
_entity_poly.pdbx_seq_one_letter_code
_entity_poly.pdbx_strand_id
1 'polypeptide(L)' 'MGGAIDTVTGRVVMLPFTVSNWPLQVVEPLAFQKDSALLVIQGSRNEQGSGIHYYQFDGSQFKLLKTVNH' A
#
# COMPACT_ATOMS: atom_id res chain seq x y z
N MET A 1 -7.14 6.21 -0.22
CA MET A 1 -7.04 5.36 -1.45
C MET A 1 -5.63 5.50 -2.02
N GLY A 2 -5.19 4.59 -2.89
CA GLY A 2 -3.87 4.67 -3.53
C GLY A 2 -3.79 3.83 -4.81
N GLY A 3 -2.74 4.06 -5.60
CA GLY A 3 -2.46 3.33 -6.83
C GLY A 3 -1.08 3.68 -7.39
N ALA A 4 -0.59 2.88 -8.34
CA ALA A 4 0.61 3.15 -9.12
C ALA A 4 0.21 3.67 -10.49
N ILE A 5 0.92 4.68 -11.00
CA ILE A 5 0.76 5.21 -12.35
C ILE A 5 2.04 5.00 -13.15
N ASP A 6 1.91 4.43 -14.34
CA ASP A 6 2.95 4.43 -15.35
C ASP A 6 2.99 5.82 -16.00
N THR A 7 4.11 6.54 -15.84
CA THR A 7 4.25 7.90 -16.34
C THR A 7 4.45 7.98 -17.86
N VAL A 8 4.77 6.87 -18.52
CA VAL A 8 4.95 6.80 -19.98
C VAL A 8 3.62 6.48 -20.66
N THR A 9 2.89 5.49 -20.14
CA THR A 9 1.64 5.01 -20.77
C THR A 9 0.37 5.62 -20.18
N GLY A 10 0.46 6.24 -19.00
CA GLY A 10 -0.69 6.74 -18.25
C GLY A 10 -1.52 5.64 -17.59
N ARG A 11 -1.10 4.37 -17.67
CA ARG A 11 -1.81 3.25 -17.05
C ARG A 11 -1.79 3.38 -15.54
N VAL A 12 -2.96 3.25 -14.90
CA VAL A 12 -3.10 3.26 -13.45
C VAL A 12 -3.48 1.88 -12.94
N VAL A 13 -2.76 1.38 -11.93
CA VAL A 13 -3.10 0.17 -11.16
C VAL A 13 -3.53 0.61 -9.76
N MET A 14 -4.81 0.44 -9.45
CA MET A 14 -5.38 0.84 -8.16
C MET A 14 -5.14 -0.22 -7.09
N LEU A 15 -4.99 0.21 -5.83
CA LEU A 15 -5.16 -0.69 -4.69
C LEU A 15 -6.63 -1.13 -4.60
N PRO A 16 -6.92 -2.42 -4.32
CA PRO A 16 -8.30 -2.91 -4.23
C PRO A 16 -8.97 -2.60 -2.88
N PHE A 17 -8.48 -1.62 -2.13
CA PHE A 17 -8.97 -1.24 -0.80
C PHE A 17 -8.67 0.23 -0.48
N THR A 18 -9.38 0.78 0.50
CA THR A 18 -9.03 2.07 1.09
C THR A 18 -7.96 1.88 2.17
N VAL A 19 -7.17 2.92 2.39
CA VAL A 19 -6.13 2.97 3.43
C VAL A 19 -6.47 4.12 4.34
N SER A 20 -6.44 3.87 5.64
CA SER A 20 -6.61 4.86 6.68
C SER A 20 -5.40 4.84 7.59
N ASN A 21 -4.97 6.02 8.04
CA ASN A 21 -3.87 6.19 8.98
C ASN A 21 -4.29 5.96 10.44
N TRP A 22 -5.34 5.18 10.70
CA TRP A 22 -5.66 4.73 12.05
C TRP A 22 -4.67 3.66 12.50
N PRO A 23 -4.15 3.69 13.74
CA PRO A 23 -4.37 4.71 14.78
C PRO A 23 -3.62 6.02 14.53
N LEU A 24 -4.05 7.13 15.15
CA LEU A 24 -3.53 8.49 14.98
C LEU A 24 -1.99 8.67 15.06
N GLN A 25 -1.26 7.67 15.56
CA GLN A 25 0.20 7.66 15.56
C GLN A 25 0.82 7.38 14.17
N VAL A 26 0.03 6.92 13.19
CA VAL A 26 0.51 6.69 11.82
C VAL A 26 0.57 8.02 11.08
N VAL A 27 1.80 8.52 10.87
CA VAL A 27 2.07 9.77 10.16
C VAL A 27 2.22 9.55 8.66
N GLU A 28 2.85 8.43 8.27
CA GLU A 28 3.08 8.04 6.87
C GLU A 28 2.39 6.69 6.58
N PRO A 29 1.11 6.69 6.21
CA PRO A 29 0.36 5.44 5.98
C PRO A 29 0.80 4.70 4.71
N LEU A 30 1.60 5.33 3.84
CA LEU A 30 2.07 4.79 2.57
C LEU A 30 3.54 5.15 2.35
N ALA A 31 4.39 4.15 2.15
CA ALA A 31 5.77 4.32 1.72
C ALA A 31 6.08 3.37 0.56
N PHE A 32 6.72 3.85 -0.49
CA PHE A 32 7.08 3.04 -1.66
C PHE A 32 8.60 3.02 -1.88
N GLN A 33 9.21 1.83 -1.83
CA GLN A 33 10.62 1.63 -2.13
C GLN A 33 10.78 1.28 -3.62
N LYS A 34 11.37 2.21 -4.38
CA LYS A 34 11.47 2.11 -5.84
C LYS A 34 12.30 0.92 -6.30
N ASP A 35 13.43 0.64 -5.66
CA ASP A 35 14.37 -0.40 -6.11
C ASP A 35 13.82 -1.83 -6.01
N SER A 36 12.89 -2.06 -5.07
CA SER A 36 12.26 -3.36 -4.84
C SER A 36 10.79 -3.41 -5.27
N ALA A 37 10.25 -2.29 -5.74
CA ALA A 37 8.82 -2.09 -5.98
C ALA A 37 7.94 -2.49 -4.77
N LEU A 38 8.45 -2.26 -3.55
CA LEU A 38 7.78 -2.60 -2.31
C LEU A 38 6.93 -1.42 -1.82
N LEU A 39 5.62 -1.64 -1.71
CA LEU A 39 4.69 -0.75 -1.03
C LEU A 39 4.50 -1.22 0.42
N VAL A 40 4.81 -0.34 1.36
CA VAL A 40 4.51 -0.51 2.79
C VAL A 40 3.29 0.33 3.11
N ILE A 41 2.28 -0.31 3.69
CA ILE A 41 1.07 0.33 4.18
C ILE A 41 1.02 0.17 5.67
N GLN A 42 0.89 1.28 6.40
CA GLN A 42 0.70 1.27 7.84
C GLN A 42 -0.70 1.81 8.18
N GLY A 43 -1.41 1.09 9.05
CA GLY A 43 -2.72 1.47 9.55
C GLY A 43 -3.81 0.47 9.17
N SER A 44 -5.01 0.97 8.85
CA SER A 44 -6.19 0.15 8.58
C SER A 44 -6.48 0.05 7.08
N ARG A 45 -6.84 -1.15 6.62
CA ARG A 45 -7.37 -1.40 5.26
C ARG A 45 -8.88 -1.52 5.34
N ASN A 46 -9.62 -0.77 4.50
CA ASN A 46 -11.09 -0.71 4.58
C ASN A 46 -11.61 -0.41 6.00
N GLU A 47 -10.87 0.43 6.74
CA GLU A 47 -11.16 0.77 8.15
C GLU A 47 -11.19 -0.44 9.11
N GLN A 48 -10.59 -1.56 8.70
CA GLN A 48 -10.56 -2.80 9.47
C GLN A 48 -9.13 -3.20 9.80
N GLY A 49 -8.94 -3.61 11.07
CA GLY A 49 -7.65 -4.01 11.60
C GLY A 49 -6.64 -2.87 11.69
N SER A 50 -5.48 -3.15 12.25
CA SER A 50 -4.33 -2.25 12.27
C SER A 50 -3.06 -3.07 12.15
N GLY A 51 -2.14 -2.62 11.32
CA GLY A 51 -0.85 -3.28 11.16
C GLY A 51 -0.01 -2.68 10.06
N ILE A 52 1.07 -3.38 9.75
CA ILE A 52 1.96 -3.07 8.64
C ILE A 52 1.78 -4.14 7.57
N HIS A 53 1.38 -3.72 6.38
CA HIS A 53 1.14 -4.58 5.23
C HIS A 53 2.20 -4.30 4.15
N TYR A 54 2.87 -5.36 3.72
CA TYR A 54 3.93 -5.32 2.72
C TYR A 54 3.40 -5.87 1.41
N TYR A 55 3.45 -5.08 0.35
CA TYR A 55 3.00 -5.45 -0.98
C TYR A 55 4.12 -5.31 -1.99
N GLN A 56 4.29 -6.32 -2.84
CA GLN A 56 5.13 -6.21 -4.03
C GLN A 56 4.30 -5.76 -5.21
N PHE A 57 4.75 -4.75 -5.94
CA PHE A 57 4.17 -4.36 -7.21
C PHE A 57 4.93 -5.02 -8.36
N ASP A 58 4.21 -5.76 -9.22
CA ASP A 58 4.80 -6.47 -10.37
C ASP A 58 4.60 -5.75 -11.72
N GLY A 59 4.16 -4.49 -11.68
CA GLY A 59 3.78 -3.72 -12.88
C GLY A 59 2.32 -3.88 -13.28
N SER A 60 1.62 -4.90 -12.75
CA SER A 60 0.22 -5.17 -13.09
C SER A 60 -0.71 -5.24 -11.88
N GLN A 61 -0.19 -5.65 -10.71
CA GLN A 61 -0.95 -5.78 -9.48
C GLN A 61 -0.05 -5.63 -8.24
N PHE A 62 -0.69 -5.34 -7.10
CA PHE A 62 -0.07 -5.38 -5.78
C PHE A 62 -0.31 -6.74 -5.12
N LYS A 63 0.75 -7.51 -4.89
CA LYS A 63 0.70 -8.82 -4.21
C LYS A 63 1.07 -8.66 -2.75
N LEU A 64 0.19 -9.09 -1.85
CA LEU A 64 0.49 -9.09 -0.41
C LEU A 64 1.60 -10.11 -0.12
N LEU A 65 2.72 -9.65 0.43
CA LEU A 65 3.82 -10.48 0.89
C LEU A 65 3.65 -10.88 2.35
N LYS A 66 3.33 -9.89 3.19
CA LYS A 66 3.26 -10.09 4.64
C LYS A 66 2.35 -9.06 5.29
N THR A 67 1.69 -9.47 6.36
CA THR A 67 1.07 -8.56 7.32
C THR A 67 1.71 -8.79 8.69
N VAL A 68 2.08 -7.71 9.37
CA VAL A 68 2.47 -7.71 10.77
C VAL A 68 1.38 -6.97 11.51
N ASN A 69 0.58 -7.71 12.27
CA ASN A 69 -0.45 -7.14 13.14
C ASN A 69 0.21 -6.65 14.44
N HIS A 70 -0.38 -5.63 15.04
CA HIS A 70 -0.09 -5.25 16.42
C HIS A 70 -0.78 -6.19 17.41
#